data_AF-A0A7V6I1Z9-F1
#
_entry.id   AF-A0A7V6I1Z9-F1
#
_cell.length_a   1.000
_cell.length_b   1.000
_cell.length_c   1.000
_cell.angle_alpha   90.00
_cell.angle_beta   90.00
_cell.angle_gamma   90.00
#
_symmetry.space_group_name_H-M   'P 1'
#
loop_
_entity.id
_entity.type
_entity.pdbx_description
1 polymer ?
#
loop_
_entity_poly.entity_id
_entity_poly.type
_entity_poly.pdbx_seq_one_letter_code
_entity_poly.pdbx_strand_id
1 'polypeptide(L)' 'MLKESDFIFGIRPVIEAIKAGKQIDRLLVKQGLQGPLYRELMTVVRENNISYQTVPLERIEIVTRKN' A
#
# COMPACT_ATOMS: atom_id res chain seq x y z
N MET A 1 -11.37 -8.94 -19.57
CA MET A 1 -10.34 -9.87 -19.05
C MET A 1 -9.48 -9.07 -18.07
N LEU A 2 -9.66 -9.29 -16.76
CA LEU A 2 -8.86 -8.63 -15.72
C LEU A 2 -7.65 -9.51 -15.42
N LYS A 3 -6.45 -9.03 -15.72
CA LYS A 3 -5.20 -9.77 -15.49
C LYS A 3 -4.89 -9.81 -14.00
N GLU A 4 -4.66 -11.00 -13.46
CA GLU A 4 -4.42 -11.30 -12.04
C GLU A 4 -3.04 -10.82 -11.51
N SER A 5 -2.39 -9.83 -12.16
CA SER A 5 -0.98 -9.47 -11.91
C SER A 5 -0.70 -7.97 -11.68
N ASP A 6 -1.69 -7.19 -11.28
CA ASP A 6 -1.52 -5.72 -11.07
C ASP A 6 -1.40 -5.30 -9.59
N PHE A 7 -1.35 -6.26 -8.66
CA PHE A 7 -1.20 -5.95 -7.24
C PHE A 7 0.27 -5.87 -6.84
N ILE A 8 0.69 -4.68 -6.39
CA ILE A 8 2.03 -4.42 -5.89
C ILE A 8 1.99 -4.42 -4.36
N PHE A 9 2.82 -5.24 -3.74
CA PHE A 9 2.90 -5.39 -2.30
C PHE A 9 4.24 -4.91 -1.77
N GLY A 10 4.21 -4.17 -0.67
CA GLY A 10 5.41 -3.64 -0.01
C GLY A 10 5.60 -2.13 -0.21
N ILE A 11 6.17 -1.47 0.79
CA ILE A 11 6.27 0.00 0.83
C ILE A 11 7.14 0.54 -0.33
N ARG A 12 8.33 -0.05 -0.54
CA ARG A 12 9.26 0.38 -1.60
C ARG A 12 8.71 0.21 -3.02
N PRO A 13 8.20 -0.98 -3.43
CA PRO A 13 7.69 -1.13 -4.80
C PRO A 13 6.42 -0.31 -5.05
N VAL A 14 5.61 -0.04 -4.02
CA VAL A 14 4.50 0.91 -4.13
C VAL A 14 5.02 2.33 -4.36
N ILE A 15 6.02 2.79 -3.60
CA ILE A 15 6.66 4.09 -3.83
C ILE A 15 7.20 4.20 -5.25
N GLU A 16 7.92 3.18 -5.74
CA GLU A 16 8.47 3.17 -7.09
C GLU A 16 7.37 3.21 -8.16
N ALA A 17 6.27 2.47 -7.97
CA ALA A 17 5.14 2.50 -8.89
C ALA A 17 4.47 3.88 -8.94
N ILE A 18 4.30 4.53 -7.78
CA ILE A 18 3.79 5.90 -7.70
C ILE A 18 4.74 6.86 -8.42
N LYS A 19 6.05 6.78 -8.15
CA LYS A 19 7.08 7.62 -8.80
C LYS A 19 7.17 7.39 -10.30
N ALA A 20 6.95 6.16 -10.76
CA ALA A 20 6.88 5.80 -12.17
C ALA A 20 5.61 6.30 -12.88
N GLY A 21 4.69 6.96 -12.16
CA GLY A 21 3.44 7.48 -12.72
C GLY A 21 2.44 6.38 -13.10
N LYS A 22 2.54 5.19 -12.48
CA LYS A 22 1.52 4.15 -12.69
C LYS A 22 0.20 4.59 -12.06
N GLN A 23 -0.90 4.38 -12.79
CA GLN A 23 -2.23 4.53 -12.21
C GLN A 23 -2.45 3.48 -11.13
N ILE A 24 -2.70 3.96 -9.91
CA ILE A 24 -3.06 3.13 -8.77
C ILE A 24 -4.51 3.45 -8.46
N ASP A 25 -5.39 2.48 -8.72
CA ASP A 25 -6.83 2.63 -8.50
C ASP A 25 -7.15 2.74 -7.00
N ARG A 26 -6.54 1.87 -6.18
CA ARG A 26 -6.73 1.84 -4.74
C ARG A 26 -5.49 1.34 -4.02
N LEU A 27 -5.01 2.15 -3.08
CA LEU A 27 -3.88 1.79 -2.22
C LEU A 27 -4.37 1.34 -0.85
N LEU A 28 -3.97 0.15 -0.40
CA LEU A 28 -4.34 -0.38 0.91
C LEU A 28 -3.17 -0.19 1.90
N VAL A 29 -3.42 0.53 2.99
CA VAL A 29 -2.43 0.80 4.04
C VAL A 29 -2.82 0.08 5.31
N LYS A 30 -1.90 -0.72 5.86
CA LYS A 30 -2.08 -1.31 7.19
C LYS A 30 -2.07 -0.22 8.27
N GLN A 31 -3.12 -0.15 9.09
CA GLN A 31 -3.16 0.74 10.25
C GLN A 31 -2.08 0.31 11.26
N GLY A 32 -1.40 1.30 11.85
CA GLY A 32 -0.28 1.07 12.77
C GLY A 32 1.10 1.04 12.11
N LEU A 33 1.22 1.26 10.80
CA LEU A 33 2.51 1.53 10.17
C LEU A 33 3.09 2.84 10.70
N GLN A 34 4.21 2.75 11.40
CA GLN A 34 4.96 3.89 11.92
C GLN A 34 6.40 3.78 11.43
N GLY A 35 6.95 4.90 10.95
CA GLY A 35 8.34 4.95 10.49
C GLY A 35 8.58 5.90 9.31
N PRO A 36 9.85 6.14 8.96
CA PRO A 36 10.23 7.06 7.89
C PRO A 36 9.69 6.64 6.51
N LEU A 37 9.67 5.33 6.23
CA LEU A 37 9.16 4.79 4.97
C LEU A 37 7.65 5.00 4.78
N TYR A 38 6.88 4.92 5.86
CA TYR A 38 5.45 5.20 5.80
C TYR A 38 5.19 6.68 5.52
N ARG A 39 5.97 7.55 6.16
CA ARG A 39 5.89 9.00 5.92
C ARG A 39 6.25 9.33 4.48
N GLU A 40 7.30 8.71 3.92
CA GLU A 40 7.65 8.86 2.51
C GLU A 40 6.49 8.41 1.61
N LEU A 41 5.94 7.21 1.82
CA LEU A 41 4.80 6.70 1.05
C LEU A 41 3.59 7.65 1.11
N MET A 42 3.23 8.15 2.29
CA MET A 42 2.14 9.13 2.44
C MET A 42 2.41 10.43 1.68
N THR A 43 3.66 10.91 1.65
CA THR A 43 4.04 12.09 0.86
C THR A 43 3.77 11.85 -0.61
N VAL A 44 4.30 10.76 -1.19
CA VAL A 44 4.13 10.48 -2.63
C VAL A 44 2.66 10.24 -2.99
N VAL A 45 1.91 9.55 -2.13
CA VAL A 45 0.47 9.29 -2.30
C VAL A 45 -0.32 10.60 -2.31
N ARG A 46 0.00 11.53 -1.39
CA ARG A 46 -0.66 12.86 -1.34
C ARG A 46 -0.29 13.72 -2.53
N GLU A 47 0.98 13.75 -2.93
CA GLU A 47 1.41 14.48 -4.12
C GLU A 47 0.71 14.00 -5.39
N ASN A 48 0.54 12.68 -5.52
CA ASN A 48 -0.13 12.07 -6.67
C ASN A 48 -1.66 11.98 -6.52
N ASN A 49 -2.25 12.51 -5.44
CA ASN A 49 -3.69 12.44 -5.15
C ASN A 49 -4.27 11.01 -5.25
N ILE A 50 -3.49 10.01 -4.78
CA ILE A 50 -3.90 8.61 -4.87
C ILE A 50 -4.88 8.29 -3.75
N SER A 51 -5.97 7.62 -4.11
CA SER A 51 -6.95 7.12 -3.15
C SER A 51 -6.36 5.99 -2.32
N TYR A 52 -6.20 6.22 -1.02
CA TYR A 52 -5.73 5.21 -0.07
C TYR A 52 -6.81 4.85 0.95
N GLN A 53 -6.85 3.57 1.33
CA GLN A 53 -7.74 3.05 2.36
C GLN A 53 -6.90 2.40 3.46
N THR A 54 -7.09 2.87 4.69
CA THR A 54 -6.41 2.30 5.86
C THR A 54 -7.20 1.10 6.38
N VAL A 55 -6.56 -0.06 6.46
CA VAL A 55 -7.17 -1.31 6.94
C VAL A 55 -6.62 -1.70 8.32
N PRO A 56 -7.47 -2.07 9.30
CA PRO A 56 -7.02 -2.48 10.63
C PRO A 56 -6.19 -3.76 10.61
N LEU A 57 -5.22 -3.82 11.51
CA LEU A 57 -4.27 -4.92 11.70
C LEU A 57 -4.96 -6.27 12.02
N GLU A 58 -6.14 -6.19 12.63
CA GLU A 58 -6.96 -7.31 13.11
C GLU A 58 -7.36 -8.31 12.01
N ARG A 59 -7.31 -7.93 10.72
CA ARG A 59 -7.53 -8.85 9.59
C ARG A 59 -6.29 -9.67 9.21
N ILE A 60 -5.08 -9.25 9.60
CA ILE A 60 -3.82 -9.96 9.29
C ILE A 60 -3.57 -11.09 10.29
N GLU A 61 -3.96 -10.92 11.56
CA GLU A 61 -3.68 -11.90 12.61
C GLU A 61 -4.52 -13.19 12.52
N ILE A 62 -5.68 -13.16 11.84
CA ILE A 62 -6.46 -14.39 11.59
C ILE A 62 -5.70 -15.35 10.65
N VAL A 63 -4.87 -14.82 9.74
CA VAL A 63 -4.12 -15.62 8.77
C VAL A 63 -2.74 -16.04 9.30
N THR A 64 -2.20 -15.33 10.30
CA THR A 64 -0.81 -15.55 10.77
C THR A 64 -0.69 -16.42 12.03
N ARG A 65 -1.80 -16.95 12.58
CA ARG A 65 -1.74 -17.99 13.62
C ARG A 65 -1.61 -19.39 13.02
N LYS A 66 -0.47 -19.66 12.39
CA LYS A 66 0.13 -21.01 12.31
C LYS A 66 1.59 -20.88 11.86
N ASN A 67 2.47 -21.30 12.76
CA ASN A 67 3.94 -21.39 12.71
C ASN A 67 4.66 -20.22 13.38
#